data_AF-A0A4Y7PG38-F1
#
_entry.id   AF-A0A4Y7PG38-F1
#
_cell.length_a   1.000
_cell.length_b   1.000
_cell.length_c   1.000
_cell.angle_alpha   90.00
_cell.angle_beta   90.00
_cell.angle_gamma   90.00
#
_symmetry.space_group_name_H-M   'P 1'
#
loop_
_entity.id
_entity.type
_entity.pdbx_description
1 polymer ?
#
loop_
_entity_poly.entity_id
_entity_poly.type
_entity_poly.pdbx_seq_one_letter_code
_entity_poly.pdbx_strand_id
1 'polypeptide(L)'
;MHRFEQTIGIQLDRIYTAVAADKDASWRRLMTYARYEQVAYATQICSGGIPSMNRLCFKDEASAEPQCFREVVLDIQGILVGFSLPPVQVRQEIPRNPLFARQNVVISSLGLEQFKLFEDAIRHIDQKFERTVKAGEYEPYTMMETDGHPSISLSNRYFTKAHLAQHAIPIAFPANVDPKGHLKRAGGSAYVHLADNVVEYHRKERTVVNNELVDDFQPIDPAGFRIGQLVEAQVTFAMIPTTATKRKLLVTLRSLAILANERKLTPTLSPIKLQLSSRALKRRVGYGNDDDEKDTRRARMALANLFISEDGEHNDEDRENGMAVE
;
A
#
# COMPACT_ATOMS: atom_id res chain seq x y z
N MET A 1 21.93 -0.94 20.04
CA MET A 1 21.01 -2.08 20.11
C MET A 1 20.02 -1.88 21.24
N HIS A 2 20.21 -2.42 22.45
CA HIS A 2 19.12 -2.54 23.44
C HIS A 2 18.18 -1.33 23.69
N ARG A 3 18.69 -0.09 23.85
CA ARG A 3 17.83 1.13 23.97
C ARG A 3 17.04 1.48 22.71
N PHE A 4 17.57 1.16 21.53
CA PHE A 4 16.95 1.40 20.23
C PHE A 4 15.78 0.42 20.00
N GLU A 5 16.01 -0.87 20.26
CA GLU A 5 14.97 -1.90 20.28
C GLU A 5 13.84 -1.55 21.25
N GLN A 6 14.15 -1.17 22.49
CA GLN A 6 13.13 -0.78 23.48
C GLN A 6 12.30 0.43 23.04
N THR A 7 12.94 1.46 22.46
CA THR A 7 12.24 2.67 22.02
C THR A 7 11.30 2.38 20.84
N ILE A 8 11.75 1.55 19.91
CA ILE A 8 10.97 1.12 18.74
C ILE A 8 9.82 0.20 19.17
N GLY A 9 10.06 -0.76 20.06
CA GLY A 9 9.03 -1.66 20.59
C GLY A 9 7.87 -0.90 21.26
N ILE A 10 8.17 0.13 22.05
CA ILE A 10 7.16 0.99 22.70
C ILE A 10 6.37 1.81 21.67
N GLN A 11 6.98 2.27 20.57
CA GLN A 11 6.26 2.98 19.51
C GLN A 11 5.34 2.04 18.74
N LEU A 12 5.82 0.85 18.39
CA LEU A 12 5.05 -0.19 17.71
C LEU A 12 3.84 -0.63 18.53
N ASP A 13 4.02 -1.00 19.79
CA ASP A 13 2.94 -1.46 20.66
C ASP A 13 1.80 -0.42 20.81
N ARG A 14 2.16 0.87 20.89
CA ARG A 14 1.18 1.98 20.89
C ARG A 14 0.40 2.09 19.59
N ILE A 15 1.06 1.86 18.44
CA ILE A 15 0.40 1.89 17.12
C ILE A 15 -0.52 0.69 16.97
N TYR A 16 -0.06 -0.52 17.29
CA TYR A 16 -0.88 -1.73 17.24
C TYR A 16 -2.09 -1.66 18.20
N THR A 17 -1.90 -1.10 19.41
CA THR A 17 -3.01 -0.87 20.36
C THR A 17 -4.05 0.12 19.82
N ALA A 18 -3.61 1.20 19.17
CA ALA A 18 -4.52 2.16 18.54
C ALA A 18 -5.31 1.56 17.38
N VAL A 19 -4.68 0.72 16.54
CA VAL A 19 -5.35 0.05 15.41
C VAL A 19 -6.29 -1.06 15.88
N ALA A 20 -5.96 -1.78 16.96
CA ALA A 20 -6.83 -2.79 17.56
C ALA A 20 -8.12 -2.20 18.19
N ALA A 21 -8.14 -0.90 18.49
CA ALA A 21 -9.29 -0.22 19.08
C ALA A 21 -10.38 0.18 18.06
N ASP A 22 -10.09 0.19 16.74
CA ASP A 22 -11.09 0.52 15.72
C ASP A 22 -12.14 -0.60 15.58
N LYS A 23 -13.39 -0.26 15.89
CA LYS A 23 -14.50 -1.22 15.98
C LYS A 23 -15.29 -1.38 14.69
N ASP A 24 -15.19 -0.45 13.74
CA ASP A 24 -16.29 -0.17 12.81
C ASP A 24 -16.11 -0.72 11.38
N ALA A 25 -15.18 -1.65 11.18
CA ALA A 25 -14.86 -2.15 9.83
C ALA A 25 -14.35 -3.60 9.78
N SER A 26 -15.28 -4.54 9.60
CA SER A 26 -14.97 -5.93 9.21
C SER A 26 -14.17 -6.03 7.91
N TRP A 27 -14.39 -5.09 6.98
CA TRP A 27 -13.70 -4.99 5.69
C TRP A 27 -12.34 -4.29 5.76
N ARG A 28 -12.18 -3.18 6.52
CA ARG A 28 -10.83 -2.60 6.76
C ARG A 28 -9.97 -3.58 7.54
N ARG A 29 -10.53 -4.34 8.48
CA ARG A 29 -9.80 -5.46 9.11
C ARG A 29 -9.33 -6.49 8.10
N LEU A 30 -10.12 -6.84 7.08
CA LEU A 30 -9.63 -7.73 6.02
C LEU A 30 -8.51 -7.09 5.19
N MET A 31 -8.45 -5.76 5.08
CA MET A 31 -7.38 -5.01 4.41
C MET A 31 -6.11 -4.84 5.27
N THR A 32 -6.20 -4.87 6.60
CA THR A 32 -5.05 -4.58 7.49
C THR A 32 -4.60 -5.79 8.33
N TYR A 33 -5.49 -6.69 8.77
CA TYR A 33 -5.17 -7.93 9.50
C TYR A 33 -6.23 -9.03 9.26
N ALA A 34 -5.96 -9.98 8.35
CA ALA A 34 -6.93 -11.03 8.05
C ALA A 34 -6.88 -12.21 9.03
N ARG A 35 -7.96 -12.40 9.81
CA ARG A 35 -8.18 -13.62 10.61
C ARG A 35 -8.49 -14.83 9.72
N TYR A 36 -8.34 -16.05 10.26
CA TYR A 36 -8.62 -17.29 9.53
C TYR A 36 -10.00 -17.28 8.87
N GLU A 37 -11.06 -16.90 9.58
CA GLU A 37 -12.44 -16.89 9.08
C GLU A 37 -12.61 -15.93 7.89
N GLN A 38 -11.98 -14.75 7.97
CA GLN A 38 -11.97 -13.75 6.89
C GLN A 38 -11.25 -14.31 5.65
N VAL A 39 -10.06 -14.92 5.82
CA VAL A 39 -9.35 -15.57 4.72
C VAL A 39 -10.14 -16.75 4.16
N ALA A 40 -10.74 -17.58 5.01
CA ALA A 40 -11.43 -18.81 4.62
C ALA A 40 -12.72 -18.53 3.84
N TYR A 41 -13.59 -17.67 4.36
CA TYR A 41 -14.97 -17.51 3.86
C TYR A 41 -15.19 -16.28 2.97
N ALA A 42 -14.51 -15.15 3.22
CA ALA A 42 -14.75 -13.90 2.49
C ALA A 42 -13.90 -13.74 1.21
N THR A 43 -12.95 -14.65 0.97
CA THR A 43 -12.06 -14.61 -0.21
C THR A 43 -12.24 -15.83 -1.10
N GLN A 44 -11.81 -15.73 -2.35
CA GLN A 44 -11.73 -16.81 -3.32
C GLN A 44 -10.49 -16.63 -4.21
N ILE A 45 -10.08 -17.69 -4.90
CA ILE A 45 -8.95 -17.64 -5.84
C ILE A 45 -9.51 -17.42 -7.25
N CYS A 46 -9.18 -16.29 -7.86
CA CYS A 46 -9.60 -15.93 -9.22
C CYS A 46 -8.43 -16.03 -10.19
N SER A 47 -8.65 -16.49 -11.41
CA SER A 47 -7.67 -16.31 -12.49
C SER A 47 -7.82 -14.91 -13.07
N GLY A 48 -6.75 -14.11 -13.06
CA GLY A 48 -6.81 -12.74 -13.57
C GLY A 48 -5.52 -11.92 -13.47
N GLY A 49 -5.64 -10.65 -13.88
CA GLY A 49 -4.52 -9.72 -14.04
C GLY A 49 -3.71 -9.96 -15.32
N ILE A 50 -2.66 -9.18 -15.54
CA ILE A 50 -1.74 -9.36 -16.66
C ILE A 50 -0.30 -9.48 -16.11
N PRO A 51 0.39 -10.62 -16.33
CA PRO A 51 -0.11 -11.83 -16.97
C PRO A 51 -1.17 -12.51 -16.08
N SER A 52 -2.03 -13.34 -16.67
CA SER A 52 -3.06 -14.04 -15.89
C SER A 52 -2.42 -14.97 -14.87
N MET A 53 -2.86 -14.85 -13.62
CA MET A 53 -2.42 -15.66 -12.48
C MET A 53 -3.60 -15.99 -11.58
N ASN A 54 -3.49 -17.05 -10.80
CA ASN A 54 -4.40 -17.31 -9.70
C ASN A 54 -4.08 -16.32 -8.57
N ARG A 55 -5.02 -15.44 -8.24
CA ARG A 55 -4.88 -14.34 -7.27
C ARG A 55 -5.92 -14.46 -6.17
N LEU A 56 -5.57 -14.02 -4.96
CA LEU A 56 -6.51 -13.96 -3.86
C LEU A 56 -7.40 -12.73 -4.05
N CYS A 57 -8.70 -12.95 -4.16
CA CYS A 57 -9.69 -11.91 -4.39
C CYS A 57 -10.86 -12.03 -3.42
N PHE A 58 -11.63 -10.95 -3.28
CA PHE A 58 -12.93 -10.94 -2.60
C PHE A 58 -14.00 -10.40 -3.54
N LYS A 59 -15.26 -10.73 -3.25
CA LYS A 59 -16.41 -10.21 -3.99
C LYS A 59 -16.67 -8.76 -3.55
N ASP A 60 -16.72 -7.85 -4.50
CA ASP A 60 -17.03 -6.44 -4.23
C ASP A 60 -18.55 -6.23 -4.21
N GLU A 61 -19.15 -6.31 -3.03
CA GLU A 61 -20.60 -6.18 -2.85
C GLU A 61 -21.12 -4.75 -3.10
N ALA A 62 -20.23 -3.75 -3.11
CA ALA A 62 -20.56 -2.37 -3.43
C ALA A 62 -20.61 -2.10 -4.96
N SER A 63 -20.22 -3.06 -5.80
CA SER A 63 -20.27 -2.91 -7.26
C SER A 63 -21.62 -3.36 -7.82
N ALA A 64 -22.25 -2.50 -8.63
CA ALA A 64 -23.41 -2.85 -9.43
C ALA A 64 -23.08 -3.82 -10.59
N GLU A 65 -21.80 -4.07 -10.88
CA GLU A 65 -21.36 -5.04 -11.90
C GLU A 65 -21.46 -6.48 -11.35
N PRO A 66 -22.23 -7.39 -12.00
CA PRO A 66 -22.26 -8.79 -11.58
C PRO A 66 -20.87 -9.42 -11.68
N GLN A 67 -20.46 -10.14 -10.63
CA GLN A 67 -19.14 -10.79 -10.51
C GLN A 67 -17.93 -9.82 -10.50
N CYS A 68 -18.10 -8.61 -9.96
CA CYS A 68 -16.96 -7.74 -9.67
C CYS A 68 -16.09 -8.33 -8.53
N PHE A 69 -14.89 -8.82 -8.87
CA PHE A 69 -13.90 -9.29 -7.90
C PHE A 69 -12.73 -8.31 -7.80
N ARG A 70 -12.31 -7.98 -6.57
CA ARG A 70 -11.12 -7.16 -6.28
C ARG A 70 -10.02 -8.03 -5.66
N GLU A 71 -8.76 -7.73 -5.97
CA GLU A 71 -7.63 -8.40 -5.29
C GLU A 71 -7.61 -8.03 -3.81
N VAL A 72 -7.38 -9.02 -2.93
CA VAL A 72 -7.13 -8.80 -1.52
C VAL A 72 -5.79 -8.10 -1.37
N VAL A 73 -5.80 -6.98 -0.66
CA VAL A 73 -4.60 -6.24 -0.25
C VAL A 73 -4.48 -6.39 1.26
N LEU A 74 -3.31 -6.72 1.79
CA LEU A 74 -3.00 -6.68 3.22
C LEU A 74 -1.97 -5.58 3.51
N ASP A 75 -2.24 -4.75 4.50
CA ASP A 75 -1.28 -3.81 5.07
C ASP A 75 -0.42 -4.54 6.12
N ILE A 76 0.89 -4.61 5.92
CA ILE A 76 1.84 -5.26 6.85
C ILE A 76 2.74 -4.19 7.46
N GLN A 77 2.70 -4.05 8.78
CA GLN A 77 3.53 -3.08 9.50
C GLN A 77 4.78 -3.73 10.11
N GLY A 78 5.87 -2.96 10.21
CA GLY A 78 7.07 -3.38 10.92
C GLY A 78 8.30 -2.54 10.57
N ILE A 79 9.46 -2.99 11.02
CA ILE A 79 10.73 -2.30 10.82
C ILE A 79 11.40 -2.77 9.54
N LEU A 80 11.78 -1.81 8.70
CA LEU A 80 12.54 -2.05 7.49
C LEU A 80 13.96 -2.48 7.86
N VAL A 81 14.29 -3.77 7.73
CA VAL A 81 15.61 -4.32 8.09
C VAL A 81 16.54 -4.50 6.88
N GLY A 82 16.00 -4.54 5.66
CA GLY A 82 16.78 -4.54 4.44
C GLY A 82 15.92 -4.27 3.21
N PHE A 83 16.50 -3.71 2.15
CA PHE A 83 15.77 -3.43 0.92
C PHE A 83 16.67 -3.29 -0.32
N SER A 84 16.06 -3.46 -1.49
CA SER A 84 16.53 -2.95 -2.77
C SER A 84 15.36 -2.21 -3.41
N LEU A 85 15.43 -0.88 -3.39
CA LEU A 85 14.40 0.03 -3.89
C LEU A 85 15.01 0.94 -4.96
N PRO A 86 14.20 1.53 -5.85
CA PRO A 86 14.65 2.58 -6.76
C PRO A 86 15.09 3.85 -6.01
N PRO A 87 15.67 4.86 -6.68
CA PRO A 87 15.98 4.91 -8.12
C PRO A 87 17.13 3.98 -8.53
N VAL A 88 17.02 3.35 -9.70
CA VAL A 88 18.11 2.54 -10.25
C VAL A 88 19.20 3.44 -10.84
N GLN A 89 20.37 3.47 -10.19
CA GLN A 89 21.41 4.47 -10.47
C GLN A 89 22.51 3.98 -11.41
N VAL A 90 22.82 2.68 -11.42
CA VAL A 90 23.80 2.05 -12.33
C VAL A 90 23.28 0.73 -12.91
N ARG A 91 23.84 0.30 -14.06
CA ARG A 91 23.41 -0.92 -14.77
C ARG A 91 23.65 -2.20 -13.97
N GLN A 92 24.62 -2.18 -13.05
CA GLN A 92 25.06 -3.30 -12.22
C GLN A 92 24.02 -3.71 -11.17
N GLU A 93 23.13 -2.79 -10.75
CA GLU A 93 22.00 -3.09 -9.85
C GLU A 93 20.96 -4.00 -10.52
N ILE A 94 20.89 -3.97 -11.86
CA ILE A 94 19.97 -4.79 -12.65
C ILE A 94 20.64 -6.14 -12.98
N PRO A 95 20.03 -7.28 -12.60
CA PRO A 95 20.56 -8.60 -12.96
C PRO A 95 20.82 -8.81 -14.46
N ARG A 96 21.67 -9.79 -14.79
CA ARG A 96 21.97 -10.16 -16.19
C ARG A 96 20.71 -10.50 -16.97
N ASN A 97 19.79 -11.24 -16.36
CA ASN A 97 18.44 -11.47 -16.89
C ASN A 97 17.47 -10.42 -16.28
N PRO A 98 16.91 -9.49 -17.09
CA PRO A 98 15.99 -8.45 -16.61
C PRO A 98 14.74 -9.00 -15.91
N LEU A 99 14.31 -10.22 -16.22
CA LEU A 99 13.15 -10.85 -15.59
C LEU A 99 13.30 -11.00 -14.06
N PHE A 100 14.54 -11.07 -13.56
CA PHE A 100 14.83 -11.13 -12.12
C PHE A 100 15.05 -9.75 -11.49
N ALA A 101 15.01 -8.67 -12.28
CA ALA A 101 15.04 -7.32 -11.75
C ALA A 101 13.74 -7.03 -11.01
N ARG A 102 13.87 -6.78 -9.72
CA ARG A 102 12.78 -6.54 -8.79
C ARG A 102 13.20 -5.50 -7.78
N GLN A 103 12.21 -4.86 -7.20
CA GLN A 103 12.32 -4.10 -5.99
C GLN A 103 11.79 -4.95 -4.83
N ASN A 104 12.47 -4.92 -3.70
CA ASN A 104 12.10 -5.71 -2.53
C ASN A 104 12.40 -5.00 -1.21
N VAL A 105 11.61 -5.33 -0.20
CA VAL A 105 11.84 -4.95 1.20
C VAL A 105 11.78 -6.20 2.07
N VAL A 106 12.50 -6.17 3.18
CA VAL A 106 12.43 -7.14 4.26
C VAL A 106 11.98 -6.39 5.50
N ILE A 107 10.84 -6.82 6.05
CA ILE A 107 10.24 -6.22 7.24
C ILE A 107 10.33 -7.23 8.37
N SER A 108 10.84 -6.80 9.54
CA SER A 108 10.84 -7.60 10.76
C SER A 108 10.08 -6.88 11.88
N SER A 109 9.54 -7.66 12.82
CA SER A 109 8.94 -7.14 14.05
C SER A 109 9.90 -6.91 15.19
N LEU A 110 11.16 -7.36 15.06
CA LEU A 110 12.13 -7.41 16.16
C LEU A 110 11.59 -8.13 17.41
N GLY A 111 10.74 -9.16 17.21
CA GLY A 111 10.24 -10.04 18.26
C GLY A 111 8.88 -9.66 18.86
N LEU A 112 8.14 -8.70 18.29
CA LEU A 112 6.78 -8.38 18.77
C LEU A 112 5.76 -9.47 18.41
N GLU A 113 4.96 -9.88 19.40
CA GLU A 113 3.91 -10.90 19.24
C GLU A 113 2.82 -10.51 18.25
N GLN A 114 2.52 -9.22 18.11
CA GLN A 114 1.51 -8.70 17.17
C GLN A 114 1.82 -9.09 15.70
N PHE A 115 3.09 -9.30 15.36
CA PHE A 115 3.50 -9.76 14.03
C PHE A 115 3.01 -11.17 13.71
N LYS A 116 2.82 -12.02 14.72
CA LYS A 116 2.25 -13.37 14.59
C LYS A 116 0.91 -13.35 13.86
N LEU A 117 0.12 -12.27 14.00
CA LEU A 117 -1.13 -12.10 13.26
C LEU A 117 -0.91 -12.03 11.74
N PHE A 118 0.16 -11.37 11.28
CA PHE A 118 0.53 -11.36 9.86
C PHE A 118 1.05 -12.73 9.41
N GLU A 119 1.85 -13.41 10.23
CA GLU A 119 2.35 -14.75 9.89
C GLU A 119 1.21 -15.76 9.77
N ASP A 120 0.27 -15.72 10.72
CA ASP A 120 -0.93 -16.54 10.74
C ASP A 120 -1.79 -16.20 9.52
N ALA A 121 -2.03 -14.92 9.21
CA ALA A 121 -2.76 -14.51 8.00
C ALA A 121 -2.12 -15.05 6.71
N ILE A 122 -0.81 -14.88 6.54
CA ILE A 122 -0.07 -15.38 5.37
C ILE A 122 -0.12 -16.91 5.31
N ARG A 123 0.02 -17.62 6.44
CA ARG A 123 -0.04 -19.09 6.50
C ARG A 123 -1.43 -19.62 6.13
N HIS A 124 -2.51 -18.95 6.55
CA HIS A 124 -3.86 -19.31 6.15
C HIS A 124 -4.12 -19.05 4.65
N ILE A 125 -3.53 -17.99 4.09
CA ILE A 125 -3.57 -17.73 2.64
C ILE A 125 -2.77 -18.79 1.87
N ASP A 126 -1.58 -19.16 2.35
CA ASP A 126 -0.72 -20.18 1.76
C ASP A 126 -1.43 -21.54 1.69
N GLN A 127 -1.99 -22.01 2.81
CA GLN A 127 -2.82 -23.22 2.86
C GLN A 127 -4.04 -23.15 1.95
N LYS A 128 -4.62 -21.96 1.73
CA LYS A 128 -5.75 -21.78 0.82
C LYS A 128 -5.33 -21.94 -0.65
N PHE A 129 -4.13 -21.48 -1.03
CA PHE A 129 -3.57 -21.75 -2.35
C PHE A 129 -3.15 -23.22 -2.51
N GLU A 130 -2.50 -23.82 -1.50
CA GLU A 130 -2.12 -25.23 -1.49
C GLU A 130 -3.31 -26.15 -1.81
N ARG A 131 -4.46 -25.91 -1.17
CA ARG A 131 -5.71 -26.67 -1.39
C ARG A 131 -6.29 -26.55 -2.82
N THR A 132 -5.80 -25.63 -3.65
CA THR A 132 -6.22 -25.50 -5.06
C THR A 132 -5.32 -26.23 -6.07
N VAL A 133 -4.20 -26.81 -5.62
CA VAL A 133 -3.31 -27.62 -6.45
C VAL A 133 -3.30 -29.07 -5.99
N LYS A 134 -2.75 -29.98 -6.80
CA LYS A 134 -2.66 -31.39 -6.41
C LYS A 134 -1.59 -31.56 -5.32
N ALA A 135 -1.76 -32.60 -4.50
CA ALA A 135 -0.76 -32.98 -3.51
C ALA A 135 0.62 -33.16 -4.17
N GLY A 136 1.64 -32.50 -3.62
CA GLY A 136 2.99 -32.51 -4.18
C GLY A 136 3.25 -31.53 -5.33
N GLU A 137 2.26 -30.80 -5.85
CA GLU A 137 2.46 -29.72 -6.84
C GLU A 137 2.69 -28.34 -6.18
N TYR A 138 2.50 -28.22 -4.87
CA TYR A 138 2.80 -27.00 -4.11
C TYR A 138 4.23 -26.97 -3.54
N GLU A 139 4.79 -25.77 -3.43
CA GLU A 139 5.93 -25.42 -2.58
C GLU A 139 5.40 -24.50 -1.46
N PRO A 140 5.34 -24.96 -0.20
CA PRO A 140 4.86 -24.15 0.93
C PRO A 140 5.62 -22.84 1.10
N TYR A 141 4.92 -21.80 1.54
CA TYR A 141 5.56 -20.52 1.88
C TYR A 141 6.37 -20.66 3.17
N THR A 142 7.69 -20.46 3.07
CA THR A 142 8.61 -20.43 4.21
C THR A 142 8.83 -18.99 4.66
N MET A 143 8.58 -18.71 5.94
CA MET A 143 8.93 -17.43 6.55
C MET A 143 10.46 -17.28 6.61
N MET A 144 10.96 -16.05 6.52
CA MET A 144 12.39 -15.80 6.72
C MET A 144 12.67 -15.47 8.18
N GLU A 145 13.94 -15.61 8.55
CA GLU A 145 14.48 -15.05 9.79
C GLU A 145 15.55 -14.01 9.44
N THR A 146 15.70 -13.00 10.28
CA THR A 146 16.73 -11.97 10.18
C THR A 146 17.15 -11.61 11.59
N ASP A 147 18.44 -11.78 11.88
CA ASP A 147 19.03 -11.58 13.22
C ASP A 147 18.29 -12.33 14.35
N GLY A 148 17.78 -13.53 14.07
CA GLY A 148 17.03 -14.36 15.01
C GLY A 148 15.56 -13.97 15.22
N HIS A 149 15.07 -12.96 14.48
CA HIS A 149 13.67 -12.55 14.50
C HIS A 149 12.96 -12.93 13.20
N PRO A 150 11.66 -13.29 13.23
CA PRO A 150 10.90 -13.51 12.01
C PRO A 150 10.88 -12.26 11.12
N SER A 151 10.91 -12.48 9.80
CA SER A 151 10.86 -11.42 8.81
C SER A 151 10.13 -11.84 7.52
N ILE A 152 9.47 -10.88 6.90
CA ILE A 152 8.68 -11.06 5.68
C ILE A 152 9.44 -10.41 4.51
N SER A 153 9.70 -11.18 3.46
CA SER A 153 10.25 -10.68 2.19
C SER A 153 9.13 -10.28 1.25
N LEU A 154 9.04 -9.00 0.90
CA LEU A 154 8.04 -8.45 0.00
C LEU A 154 8.73 -7.94 -1.25
N SER A 155 8.22 -8.30 -2.43
CA SER A 155 8.83 -7.82 -3.68
C SER A 155 7.84 -7.60 -4.81
N ASN A 156 8.18 -6.71 -5.75
CA ASN A 156 7.53 -6.65 -7.05
C ASN A 156 8.59 -6.60 -8.15
N ARG A 157 8.31 -7.27 -9.27
CA ARG A 157 9.19 -7.31 -10.45
C ARG A 157 9.00 -6.03 -11.26
N TYR A 158 10.09 -5.47 -11.79
CA TYR A 158 10.02 -4.33 -12.70
C TYR A 158 9.41 -4.69 -14.06
N PHE A 159 9.42 -5.97 -14.44
CA PHE A 159 9.12 -6.41 -15.81
C PHE A 159 8.12 -7.55 -15.89
N THR A 160 7.30 -7.51 -16.94
CA THR A 160 6.49 -8.61 -17.44
C THR A 160 6.98 -9.02 -18.83
N LYS A 161 6.94 -10.31 -19.20
CA LYS A 161 7.31 -10.75 -20.56
C LYS A 161 6.30 -10.21 -21.57
N ALA A 162 6.76 -9.57 -22.65
CA ALA A 162 5.90 -8.90 -23.62
C ALA A 162 4.82 -9.83 -24.22
N HIS A 163 5.17 -11.08 -24.55
CA HIS A 163 4.22 -12.05 -25.10
C HIS A 163 3.11 -12.49 -24.12
N LEU A 164 3.28 -12.30 -22.81
CA LEU A 164 2.24 -12.55 -21.80
C LEU A 164 1.40 -11.29 -21.51
N ALA A 165 1.68 -10.19 -22.21
CA ALA A 165 1.14 -8.86 -21.99
C ALA A 165 0.58 -8.24 -23.29
N GLN A 166 0.24 -9.05 -24.30
CA GLN A 166 -0.19 -8.61 -25.63
C GLN A 166 -1.40 -7.64 -25.63
N HIS A 167 -2.25 -7.72 -24.60
CA HIS A 167 -3.43 -6.84 -24.43
C HIS A 167 -3.26 -5.78 -23.33
N ALA A 168 -2.07 -5.69 -22.70
CA ALA A 168 -1.78 -4.62 -21.75
C ALA A 168 -1.21 -3.40 -22.48
N ILE A 169 -1.41 -2.23 -21.87
CA ILE A 169 -0.75 -0.98 -22.26
C ILE A 169 0.55 -0.89 -21.44
N PRO A 170 1.74 -0.94 -22.07
CA PRO A 170 3.00 -0.67 -21.37
C PRO A 170 3.04 0.77 -20.89
N ILE A 171 3.51 0.97 -19.67
CA ILE A 171 3.75 2.29 -19.08
C ILE A 171 5.26 2.56 -19.01
N ALA A 172 5.65 3.82 -19.11
CA ALA A 172 7.06 4.20 -18.92
C ALA A 172 7.46 4.00 -17.44
N PHE A 173 8.73 3.68 -17.19
CA PHE A 173 9.28 3.77 -15.85
C PHE A 173 9.24 5.24 -15.37
N PRO A 174 8.72 5.51 -14.16
CA PRO A 174 8.80 6.84 -13.55
C PRO A 174 10.25 7.32 -13.39
N ALA A 175 10.47 8.64 -13.37
CA ALA A 175 11.81 9.22 -13.25
C ALA A 175 12.48 8.94 -11.89
N ASN A 176 11.69 8.78 -10.81
CA ASN A 176 12.15 8.32 -9.50
C ASN A 176 12.43 6.80 -9.45
N VAL A 177 12.15 6.06 -10.52
CA VAL A 177 12.44 4.62 -10.65
C VAL A 177 13.62 4.35 -11.57
N ASP A 178 13.65 4.97 -12.75
CA ASP A 178 14.68 4.77 -13.77
C ASP A 178 15.24 6.10 -14.33
N PRO A 179 15.85 6.96 -13.50
CA PRO A 179 16.24 8.33 -13.88
C PRO A 179 17.20 8.40 -15.07
N LYS A 180 17.96 7.33 -15.31
CA LYS A 180 18.97 7.22 -16.37
C LYS A 180 18.57 6.26 -17.50
N GLY A 181 17.37 5.67 -17.47
CA GLY A 181 16.90 4.73 -18.50
C GLY A 181 17.60 3.35 -18.49
N HIS A 182 18.22 2.93 -17.38
CA HIS A 182 18.87 1.63 -17.24
C HIS A 182 17.87 0.47 -17.28
N LEU A 183 16.72 0.57 -16.59
CA LEU A 183 15.65 -0.44 -16.65
C LEU A 183 15.04 -0.48 -18.05
N LYS A 184 14.71 0.67 -18.64
CA LYS A 184 14.20 0.77 -20.02
C LYS A 184 15.14 0.09 -21.03
N ARG A 185 16.45 0.35 -20.94
CA ARG A 185 17.46 -0.31 -21.80
C ARG A 185 17.60 -1.81 -21.50
N ALA A 186 17.47 -2.23 -20.25
CA ALA A 186 17.56 -3.64 -19.87
C ALA A 186 16.36 -4.46 -20.39
N GLY A 187 15.15 -3.90 -20.39
CA GLY A 187 13.95 -4.59 -20.85
C GLY A 187 13.92 -4.86 -22.36
N GLY A 188 14.45 -3.93 -23.16
CA GLY A 188 14.46 -4.04 -24.62
C GLY A 188 13.04 -4.20 -25.19
N SER A 189 12.87 -5.09 -26.16
CA SER A 189 11.55 -5.48 -26.72
C SER A 189 10.94 -6.72 -26.06
N ALA A 190 11.72 -7.49 -25.29
CA ALA A 190 11.28 -8.75 -24.69
C ALA A 190 10.44 -8.56 -23.42
N TYR A 191 10.60 -7.41 -22.75
CA TYR A 191 10.03 -7.13 -21.44
C TYR A 191 9.36 -5.75 -21.41
N VAL A 192 8.18 -5.67 -20.77
CA VAL A 192 7.39 -4.46 -20.62
C VAL A 192 7.16 -4.14 -19.14
N HIS A 193 7.07 -2.86 -18.81
CA HIS A 193 6.62 -2.38 -17.50
C HIS A 193 5.12 -2.09 -17.57
N LEU A 194 4.34 -2.67 -16.65
CA LEU A 194 2.87 -2.55 -16.58
C LEU A 194 2.45 -1.93 -15.26
N ALA A 195 1.18 -1.54 -15.13
CA ALA A 195 0.59 -1.16 -13.84
C ALA A 195 0.73 -2.27 -12.77
N ASP A 196 0.77 -3.55 -13.15
CA ASP A 196 1.04 -4.67 -12.21
C ASP A 196 2.48 -4.68 -11.67
N ASN A 197 3.40 -3.95 -12.31
CA ASN A 197 4.82 -3.85 -11.94
C ASN A 197 5.13 -2.59 -11.11
N VAL A 198 4.16 -1.69 -10.92
CA VAL A 198 4.32 -0.48 -10.09
C VAL A 198 4.27 -0.85 -8.62
N VAL A 199 5.02 -0.09 -7.83
CA VAL A 199 4.85 0.05 -6.39
C VAL A 199 4.82 1.53 -6.06
N GLU A 200 3.89 1.91 -5.20
CA GLU A 200 3.73 3.29 -4.77
C GLU A 200 4.49 3.56 -3.47
N TYR A 201 4.97 4.79 -3.30
CA TYR A 201 5.84 5.18 -2.20
C TYR A 201 5.26 6.39 -1.48
N HIS A 202 5.04 6.26 -0.17
CA HIS A 202 4.33 7.25 0.61
C HIS A 202 5.07 7.59 1.92
N ARG A 203 4.72 8.73 2.50
CA ARG A 203 5.02 9.07 3.89
C ARG A 203 3.72 9.48 4.56
N LYS A 204 3.47 8.89 5.72
CA LYS A 204 2.43 9.31 6.64
C LYS A 204 2.84 10.66 7.24
N GLU A 205 2.12 11.69 6.85
CA GLU A 205 2.21 13.02 7.39
C GLU A 205 1.00 13.27 8.30
N ARG A 206 1.11 14.26 9.17
CA ARG A 206 0.06 14.61 10.11
C ARG A 206 -0.24 16.08 9.95
N THR A 207 -1.45 16.36 9.51
CA THR A 207 -1.94 17.72 9.20
C THR A 207 -3.02 18.09 10.21
N VAL A 208 -3.18 19.39 10.45
CA VAL A 208 -4.31 19.90 11.22
C VAL A 208 -5.32 20.47 10.23
N VAL A 209 -6.55 19.95 10.26
CA VAL A 209 -7.66 20.43 9.44
C VAL A 209 -8.81 20.69 10.40
N ASN A 210 -9.29 21.94 10.46
CA ASN A 210 -10.38 22.37 11.35
C ASN A 210 -10.16 21.96 12.83
N ASN A 211 -8.94 22.17 13.35
CA ASN A 211 -8.46 21.71 14.67
C ASN A 211 -8.42 20.19 14.89
N GLU A 212 -8.84 19.36 13.92
CA GLU A 212 -8.69 17.91 13.96
C GLU A 212 -7.34 17.45 13.41
N LEU A 213 -6.80 16.39 14.00
CA LEU A 213 -5.50 15.81 13.67
C LEU A 213 -5.67 14.73 12.61
N VAL A 214 -5.47 15.09 11.33
CA VAL A 214 -5.68 14.19 10.19
C VAL A 214 -4.35 13.61 9.71
N ASP A 215 -4.24 12.29 9.75
CA ASP A 215 -3.14 11.56 9.13
C ASP A 215 -3.37 11.49 7.60
N ASP A 216 -2.37 11.88 6.79
CA ASP A 216 -2.43 11.96 5.32
C ASP A 216 -1.19 11.28 4.72
N PHE A 217 -1.31 10.65 3.56
CA PHE A 217 -0.22 9.88 2.96
C PHE A 217 0.30 10.55 1.69
N GLN A 218 1.38 11.30 1.84
CA GLN A 218 1.98 12.06 0.75
C GLN A 218 2.93 11.19 -0.08
N PRO A 219 2.86 11.20 -1.43
CA PRO A 219 3.82 10.50 -2.28
C PRO A 219 5.25 10.98 -2.06
N ILE A 220 6.21 10.06 -2.01
CA ILE A 220 7.64 10.36 -1.84
C ILE A 220 8.53 9.66 -2.88
N ASP A 221 9.77 10.12 -2.99
CA ASP A 221 10.81 9.39 -3.71
C ASP A 221 11.26 8.15 -2.91
N PRO A 222 11.40 6.96 -3.53
CA PRO A 222 11.87 5.75 -2.85
C PRO A 222 13.30 5.88 -2.26
N ALA A 223 14.11 6.84 -2.71
CA ALA A 223 15.38 7.18 -2.07
C ALA A 223 15.21 7.80 -0.67
N GLY A 224 13.97 8.02 -0.20
CA GLY A 224 13.64 8.45 1.17
C GLY A 224 13.64 7.32 2.22
N PHE A 225 13.62 6.05 1.82
CA PHE A 225 13.57 4.92 2.75
C PHE A 225 14.92 4.58 3.38
N ARG A 226 14.94 4.21 4.67
CA ARG A 226 16.15 3.85 5.44
C ARG A 226 15.88 2.63 6.31
N ILE A 227 16.92 1.82 6.53
CA ILE A 227 16.88 0.73 7.49
C ILE A 227 16.60 1.31 8.89
N GLY A 228 15.76 0.63 9.67
CA GLY A 228 15.29 1.08 10.99
C GLY A 228 14.02 1.93 10.97
N GLN A 229 13.54 2.38 9.80
CA GLN A 229 12.25 3.07 9.71
C GLN A 229 11.08 2.10 9.96
N LEU A 230 10.08 2.59 10.70
CA LEU A 230 8.77 1.95 10.76
C LEU A 230 8.00 2.22 9.48
N VAL A 231 7.64 1.14 8.79
CA VAL A 231 6.92 1.16 7.53
C VAL A 231 5.63 0.34 7.58
N GLU A 232 4.72 0.67 6.68
CA GLU A 232 3.55 -0.11 6.30
C GLU A 232 3.70 -0.51 4.83
N ALA A 233 3.54 -1.79 4.53
CA ALA A 233 3.64 -2.33 3.19
C ALA A 233 2.32 -2.96 2.77
N GLN A 234 1.70 -2.45 1.71
CA GLN A 234 0.51 -3.05 1.13
C GLN A 234 0.91 -4.19 0.19
N VAL A 235 0.30 -5.37 0.35
CA VAL A 235 0.69 -6.58 -0.37
C VAL A 235 -0.50 -7.32 -0.97
N THR A 236 -0.32 -7.94 -2.14
CA THR A 236 -1.33 -8.83 -2.77
C THR A 236 -0.77 -10.23 -2.97
N PHE A 237 -1.64 -11.23 -2.94
CA PHE A 237 -1.27 -12.64 -3.00
C PHE A 237 -1.61 -13.26 -4.35
N ALA A 238 -0.63 -13.89 -4.99
CA ALA A 238 -0.81 -14.65 -6.21
C ALA A 238 -0.04 -15.97 -6.15
N MET A 239 -0.50 -16.98 -6.91
CA MET A 239 0.23 -18.23 -7.09
C MET A 239 0.97 -18.22 -8.43
N ILE A 240 2.27 -18.51 -8.40
CA ILE A 240 3.15 -18.51 -9.57
C ILE A 240 3.71 -19.91 -9.85
N PRO A 241 3.98 -20.26 -11.12
CA PRO A 241 4.81 -21.41 -11.45
C PRO A 241 6.27 -21.18 -11.09
N THR A 242 6.89 -22.18 -10.48
CA THR A 242 8.35 -22.29 -10.30
C THR A 242 8.96 -23.27 -11.30
N THR A 243 8.25 -24.35 -11.59
CA THR A 243 8.57 -25.31 -12.67
C THR A 243 7.32 -25.58 -13.53
N ALA A 244 7.38 -26.59 -14.41
CA ALA A 244 6.21 -27.02 -15.17
C ALA A 244 5.07 -27.54 -14.27
N THR A 245 5.41 -28.18 -13.15
CA THR A 245 4.46 -28.80 -12.21
C THR A 245 4.35 -28.06 -10.89
N LYS A 246 5.44 -27.43 -10.41
CA LYS A 246 5.49 -26.79 -9.10
C LYS A 246 4.93 -25.37 -9.11
N ARG A 247 4.16 -25.04 -8.06
CA ARG A 247 3.52 -23.75 -7.81
C ARG A 247 3.85 -23.26 -6.40
N LYS A 248 3.92 -21.94 -6.21
CA LYS A 248 4.10 -21.34 -4.87
C LYS A 248 3.40 -20.01 -4.70
N LEU A 249 3.24 -19.60 -3.45
CA LEU A 249 2.79 -18.25 -3.08
C LEU A 249 3.83 -17.19 -3.49
N LEU A 250 3.33 -16.11 -4.08
CA LEU A 250 4.02 -14.85 -4.31
C LEU A 250 3.30 -13.75 -3.52
N VAL A 251 3.97 -13.26 -2.48
CA VAL A 251 3.55 -12.05 -1.76
C VAL A 251 4.13 -10.84 -2.49
N THR A 252 3.25 -10.12 -3.20
CA THR A 252 3.64 -9.02 -4.11
C THR A 252 3.52 -7.68 -3.41
N LEU A 253 4.61 -6.92 -3.31
CA LEU A 253 4.60 -5.55 -2.79
C LEU A 253 3.81 -4.62 -3.74
N ARG A 254 2.96 -3.75 -3.19
CA ARG A 254 2.10 -2.81 -3.94
C ARG A 254 2.24 -1.36 -3.55
N SER A 255 2.36 -1.08 -2.26
CA SER A 255 2.67 0.26 -1.73
C SER A 255 3.59 0.09 -0.53
N LEU A 256 4.39 1.11 -0.24
CA LEU A 256 5.23 1.20 0.95
C LEU A 256 5.12 2.61 1.51
N ALA A 257 4.77 2.74 2.79
CA ALA A 257 4.64 4.01 3.49
C ALA A 257 5.55 4.07 4.73
N ILE A 258 6.19 5.21 4.95
CA ILE A 258 6.85 5.51 6.24
C ILE A 258 5.77 5.97 7.24
N LEU A 259 5.60 5.29 8.37
CA LEU A 259 4.56 5.64 9.36
C LEU A 259 5.00 6.66 10.41
N ALA A 260 6.28 6.63 10.80
CA ALA A 260 6.82 7.45 11.88
C ALA A 260 7.71 8.57 11.34
N ASN A 261 7.40 9.82 11.70
CA ASN A 261 8.33 10.92 11.56
C ASN A 261 9.40 10.82 12.65
N GLU A 262 10.66 10.68 12.26
CA GLU A 262 11.71 11.45 12.94
C GLU A 262 11.30 12.93 12.88
N ARG A 263 11.43 13.67 13.99
CA ARG A 263 10.82 15.01 14.15
C ARG A 263 11.23 15.93 12.99
N LYS A 264 10.26 16.34 12.16
CA LYS A 264 10.46 17.34 11.11
C LYS A 264 10.92 18.67 11.73
N LEU A 265 12.09 19.15 11.32
CA LEU A 265 12.29 20.58 11.09
C LEU A 265 11.73 20.92 9.69
N THR A 266 11.20 22.12 9.54
CA THR A 266 10.15 22.48 8.57
C THR A 266 10.65 22.76 7.13
N PRO A 267 9.74 22.79 6.12
CA PRO A 267 10.05 22.38 4.74
C PRO A 267 9.93 23.50 3.68
N THR A 268 10.28 23.17 2.42
CA THR A 268 9.42 23.53 1.27
C THR A 268 9.75 22.71 0.01
N LEU A 269 8.71 22.18 -0.65
CA LEU A 269 8.40 22.26 -2.10
C LEU A 269 7.48 21.11 -2.52
N SER A 270 6.58 21.39 -3.47
CA SER A 270 5.39 20.58 -3.80
C SER A 270 5.57 19.66 -5.03
N PRO A 271 4.96 18.46 -5.05
CA PRO A 271 4.96 17.60 -6.23
C PRO A 271 3.68 17.71 -7.09
N ILE A 272 3.87 17.56 -8.40
CA ILE A 272 2.83 17.54 -9.44
C ILE A 272 2.19 16.14 -9.54
N LYS A 273 0.88 16.06 -9.78
CA LYS A 273 0.16 14.80 -9.99
C LYS A 273 0.21 14.34 -11.45
N LEU A 274 0.49 13.05 -11.68
CA LEU A 274 0.17 12.35 -12.92
C LEU A 274 -0.94 11.31 -12.66
N GLN A 275 -1.93 11.24 -13.56
CA GLN A 275 -2.86 10.12 -13.63
C GLN A 275 -2.49 9.21 -14.81
N LEU A 276 -2.45 7.91 -14.57
CA LEU A 276 -2.45 6.90 -15.64
C LEU A 276 -3.62 5.95 -15.43
N SER A 277 -4.38 5.71 -16.50
CA SER A 277 -5.50 4.78 -16.56
C SER A 277 -5.11 3.57 -17.40
N SER A 278 -5.36 2.36 -16.90
CA SER A 278 -5.43 1.14 -17.70
C SER A 278 -6.35 0.12 -17.02
N ARG A 279 -7.09 -0.67 -17.82
CA ARG A 279 -8.02 -1.68 -17.30
C ARG A 279 -7.26 -2.94 -16.84
N ALA A 280 -6.91 -2.98 -15.57
CA ALA A 280 -6.53 -4.19 -14.83
C ALA A 280 -7.66 -4.60 -13.86
N LEU A 281 -7.49 -5.69 -13.09
CA LEU A 281 -8.37 -5.96 -11.94
C LEU A 281 -8.37 -4.74 -11.02
N LYS A 282 -9.55 -4.30 -10.54
CA LYS A 282 -9.68 -3.20 -9.59
C LYS A 282 -9.03 -3.62 -8.25
N ARG A 283 -8.19 -2.75 -7.68
CA ARG A 283 -7.50 -2.95 -6.39
C ARG A 283 -7.56 -1.63 -5.61
N ARG A 284 -7.74 -1.68 -4.28
CA ARG A 284 -7.47 -0.52 -3.42
C ARG A 284 -5.99 -0.59 -3.02
N VAL A 285 -5.13 -0.02 -3.85
CA VAL A 285 -3.69 0.16 -3.60
C VAL A 285 -3.42 1.65 -3.58
N GLY A 286 -2.55 2.08 -2.65
CA GLY A 286 -2.29 3.48 -2.40
C GLY A 286 -3.39 4.15 -1.58
N TYR A 287 -3.09 5.35 -1.11
CA TYR A 287 -3.94 6.11 -0.18
C TYR A 287 -4.74 7.23 -0.90
N GLY A 288 -4.72 7.26 -2.23
CA GLY A 288 -5.26 8.37 -3.05
C GLY A 288 -6.60 8.10 -3.74
N ASN A 289 -7.21 6.92 -3.57
CA ASN A 289 -8.31 6.42 -4.41
C ASN A 289 -9.59 6.03 -3.67
N ASP A 290 -9.74 6.42 -2.41
CA ASP A 290 -11.06 6.41 -1.76
C ASP A 290 -11.84 7.64 -2.24
N ASP A 291 -12.68 7.47 -3.26
CA ASP A 291 -13.60 8.52 -3.69
C ASP A 291 -14.63 8.86 -2.58
N ASP A 292 -14.94 7.88 -1.72
CA ASP A 292 -15.67 8.08 -0.45
C ASP A 292 -14.95 9.07 0.50
N GLU A 293 -13.61 9.05 0.54
CA GLU A 293 -12.80 9.96 1.35
C GLU A 293 -12.63 11.33 0.67
N LYS A 294 -12.59 11.38 -0.67
CA LYS A 294 -12.62 12.65 -1.42
C LYS A 294 -13.96 13.35 -1.31
N ASP A 295 -15.08 12.63 -1.30
CA ASP A 295 -16.41 13.23 -1.19
C ASP A 295 -16.74 13.59 0.26
N THR A 296 -16.31 12.83 1.27
CA THR A 296 -16.36 13.30 2.67
C THR A 296 -15.42 14.50 2.91
N ARG A 297 -14.24 14.54 2.29
CA ARG A 297 -13.34 15.72 2.29
C ARG A 297 -13.97 16.92 1.60
N ARG A 298 -14.63 16.75 0.45
CA ARG A 298 -15.39 17.81 -0.23
C ARG A 298 -16.59 18.27 0.58
N ALA A 299 -17.36 17.37 1.19
CA ALA A 299 -18.49 17.70 2.05
C ALA A 299 -18.04 18.48 3.30
N ARG A 300 -16.95 18.06 3.96
CA ARG A 300 -16.36 18.78 5.09
C ARG A 300 -15.81 20.16 4.68
N MET A 301 -15.16 20.27 3.51
CA MET A 301 -14.71 21.56 2.97
C MET A 301 -15.88 22.47 2.54
N ALA A 302 -16.96 21.92 1.99
CA ALA A 302 -18.15 22.67 1.59
C ALA A 302 -18.93 23.19 2.82
N LEU A 303 -19.09 22.36 3.85
CA LEU A 303 -19.66 22.78 5.14
C LEU A 303 -18.80 23.87 5.80
N ALA A 304 -17.46 23.72 5.80
CA ALA A 304 -16.56 24.73 6.35
C ALA A 304 -16.67 26.09 5.63
N ASN A 305 -16.90 26.11 4.31
CA ASN A 305 -17.10 27.35 3.55
C ASN A 305 -18.48 28.00 3.79
N LEU A 306 -19.52 27.21 4.11
CA LEU A 306 -20.84 27.74 4.49
C LEU A 306 -20.76 28.53 5.81
N PHE A 307 -20.04 28.02 6.81
CA PHE A 307 -19.87 28.70 8.11
C PHE A 307 -19.01 29.97 8.09
N ILE A 308 -18.37 30.31 6.95
CA ILE A 308 -17.60 31.56 6.79
C ILE A 308 -18.45 32.64 6.07
N SER A 309 -19.68 32.31 5.67
CA SER A 309 -20.54 33.19 4.87
C SER A 309 -21.63 33.93 5.67
N GLU A 310 -21.79 33.67 6.98
CA GLU A 310 -22.88 34.25 7.80
C GLU A 310 -22.44 35.38 8.76
N ASP A 311 -21.13 35.55 9.04
CA ASP A 311 -20.61 36.61 9.90
C ASP A 311 -20.09 37.80 9.07
N GLY A 312 -21.00 38.54 8.42
CA GLY A 312 -20.59 39.63 7.53
C GLY A 312 -21.69 40.51 6.94
N GLU A 313 -22.54 41.12 7.78
CA GLU A 313 -23.02 42.52 7.64
C GLU A 313 -24.12 42.83 8.67
N HIS A 314 -23.80 43.71 9.63
CA HIS A 314 -24.82 44.51 10.32
C HIS A 314 -24.38 45.97 10.33
N ASN A 315 -25.07 46.78 9.52
CA ASN A 315 -24.96 48.22 9.53
C ASN A 315 -25.77 48.75 10.71
N ASP A 316 -25.09 49.38 11.68
CA ASP A 316 -25.76 50.24 12.66
C ASP A 316 -25.94 51.64 12.06
N GLU A 317 -26.98 51.81 11.23
CA GLU A 317 -27.59 53.12 10.93
C GLU A 317 -28.96 53.23 11.63
N ASP A 318 -29.13 54.36 12.32
CA ASP A 318 -30.38 55.00 12.72
C ASP A 318 -31.43 54.24 13.57
N ARG A 319 -31.54 54.66 14.84
CA ARG A 319 -32.85 54.85 15.49
C ARG A 319 -33.02 56.23 16.10
N GLU A 320 -33.89 56.99 15.45
CA GLU A 320 -34.31 58.35 15.77
C GLU A 320 -35.38 58.40 16.88
N ASN A 321 -35.59 59.61 17.43
CA ASN A 321 -36.81 60.11 18.09
C ASN A 321 -37.28 59.52 19.45
N GLY A 322 -37.07 60.33 20.50
CA GLY A 322 -38.11 61.32 20.85
C GLY A 322 -38.99 61.04 22.08
N MET A 323 -38.83 61.87 23.12
CA MET A 323 -39.92 62.21 24.05
C MET A 323 -39.67 63.58 24.70
N ALA A 324 -40.51 64.56 24.37
CA ALA A 324 -40.83 65.69 25.27
C ALA A 324 -41.93 65.22 26.24
N VAL A 325 -42.14 65.76 27.45
CA VAL A 325 -42.89 66.99 27.81
C VAL A 325 -42.92 66.98 29.36
N GLU A 326 -42.95 68.10 30.10
CA GLU A 326 -43.08 69.52 29.74
C GLU A 326 -41.86 70.34 30.20
#